data_AF-A0ABD0PX26-F1
#
_entry.id   AF-A0ABD0PX26-F1
#
_cell.length_a   1.000
_cell.length_b   1.000
_cell.length_c   1.000
_cell.angle_alpha   90.00
_cell.angle_beta   90.00
_cell.angle_gamma   90.00
#
_symmetry.space_group_name_H-M   'P 1'
#
loop_
_entity.id
_entity.type
_entity.pdbx_description
1 polymer ?
#
loop_
_entity_poly.entity_id
_entity_poly.type
_entity_poly.pdbx_seq_one_letter_code
_entity_poly.pdbx_strand_id
1 'polypeptide(L)' 'EWRLHPQMVQLIWSWFGQAQANLFASQESIYCQLWYSLAEAPLGTDALAHSWPRGLRKHDFPP' A
#
# COMPACT_ATOMS: atom_id res chain seq x y z
N GLU A 1 -6.45 1.95 14.06
CA GLU A 1 -5.27 1.80 13.20
C GLU A 1 -4.68 3.17 12.87
N TRP A 2 -3.39 3.26 12.57
CA TRP A 2 -2.76 4.49 12.10
C TRP A 2 -2.77 4.54 10.58
N ARG A 3 -3.16 5.68 10.01
CA ARG A 3 -3.16 5.90 8.56
C ARG A 3 -2.82 7.36 8.24
N LEU A 4 -2.22 7.60 7.08
CA LEU A 4 -2.05 8.97 6.60
C LEU A 4 -3.41 9.62 6.36
N HIS A 5 -3.49 10.91 6.67
CA HIS A 5 -4.68 11.69 6.36
C HIS A 5 -4.93 11.66 4.83
N PRO A 6 -6.17 11.44 4.35
CA PRO A 6 -6.44 11.29 2.92
C PRO A 6 -5.90 12.42 2.04
N GLN A 7 -5.90 13.65 2.54
CA GLN A 7 -5.34 14.81 1.82
C GLN A 7 -3.81 14.70 1.64
N MET A 8 -3.09 14.13 2.62
CA MET A 8 -1.66 13.88 2.50
C MET A 8 -1.37 12.82 1.45
N VAL A 9 -2.19 11.77 1.38
CA VAL A 9 -2.07 10.73 0.35
C VAL A 9 -2.26 11.33 -1.05
N GLN A 10 -3.29 12.17 -1.24
CA GLN A 10 -3.52 12.86 -2.50
C GLN A 10 -2.37 13.79 -2.89
N LEU A 11 -1.81 14.51 -1.91
CA LEU A 11 -0.63 15.35 -2.14
C LEU A 11 0.55 14.49 -2.59
N ILE A 12 0.90 13.43 -1.87
CA ILE A 12 2.01 12.54 -2.24
C ILE A 12 1.80 11.98 -3.66
N TRP A 13 0.59 11.55 -4.00
CA TRP A 13 0.28 11.03 -5.33
C TRP A 13 0.34 12.08 -6.45
N SER A 14 0.12 13.36 -6.16
CA SER A 14 0.29 14.41 -7.17
C SER A 14 1.76 14.64 -7.55
N TRP A 15 2.70 14.38 -6.63
CA TRP A 15 4.13 14.52 -6.86
C TRP A 15 4.77 13.25 -7.45
N PHE A 16 4.39 12.07 -6.95
CA PHE A 16 5.05 10.80 -7.27
C PHE A 16 4.21 9.88 -8.18
N GLY A 17 2.99 10.29 -8.51
CA GLY A 17 1.99 9.47 -9.17
C GLY A 17 1.26 8.54 -8.19
N GLN A 18 0.05 8.13 -8.58
CA GLN A 18 -0.75 7.21 -7.78
C GLN A 18 -0.05 5.86 -7.62
N ALA A 19 -0.05 5.37 -6.37
CA ALA A 19 0.43 4.04 -6.04
C ALA A 19 -0.51 2.96 -6.59
N GLN A 20 0.08 1.84 -6.98
CA GLN A 20 -0.61 0.68 -7.54
C GLN A 20 -0.68 -0.48 -6.55
N ALA A 21 0.21 -0.51 -5.55
CA ALA A 21 0.22 -1.52 -4.50
C ALA A 21 0.40 -0.90 -3.11
N ASN A 22 -0.38 -1.33 -2.12
CA ASN A 22 -0.11 -1.06 -0.70
C ASN A 22 0.74 -2.18 -0.10
N LEU A 23 1.82 -1.84 0.60
CA LEU A 23 2.68 -2.81 1.26
C LEU A 23 2.18 -3.22 2.65
N PHE A 24 1.59 -2.28 3.39
CA PHE A 24 1.00 -2.53 4.71
C PHE A 24 -0.44 -2.05 4.67
N ALA A 25 -1.35 -2.96 4.33
CA ALA A 25 -2.77 -2.66 4.26
C ALA A 25 -3.60 -3.52 5.22
N SER A 26 -4.63 -2.90 5.75
CA SER A 26 -5.77 -3.48 6.44
C SER A 26 -7.06 -3.10 5.68
N GLN A 27 -8.19 -3.70 6.01
CA GLN A 27 -9.48 -3.31 5.40
C GLN A 27 -9.79 -1.80 5.51
N GLU A 28 -9.26 -1.11 6.53
CA GLU A 28 -9.51 0.33 6.76
C GLU A 28 -8.47 1.28 6.11
N SER A 29 -7.38 0.72 5.57
CA SER A 29 -6.22 1.46 5.03
C SER A 29 -5.84 1.07 3.59
N ILE A 30 -6.64 0.23 2.92
CA ILE A 30 -6.43 -0.08 1.49
C ILE A 30 -6.70 1.17 0.65
N TYR A 31 -5.67 1.63 -0.07
CA TYR A 31 -5.76 2.71 -1.05
C TYR A 31 -5.64 2.21 -2.50
N CYS A 32 -5.19 0.97 -2.70
CA CYS A 32 -4.86 0.38 -4.00
C CYS A 32 -5.60 -0.94 -4.22
N GLN A 33 -5.88 -1.30 -5.48
CA GLN A 33 -6.50 -2.60 -5.82
C GLN A 33 -5.58 -3.80 -5.59
N LEU A 34 -4.26 -3.57 -5.49
CA LEU A 34 -3.29 -4.59 -5.12
C LEU A 34 -2.74 -4.24 -3.74
N TRP A 35 -2.60 -5.22 -2.86
CA TRP A 35 -2.02 -5.01 -1.54
C TRP A 35 -1.48 -6.31 -0.94
N TYR A 36 -0.58 -6.14 0.02
CA TYR A 36 -0.19 -7.16 0.99
C TYR A 36 -0.91 -6.88 2.32
N SER A 37 -1.22 -7.94 3.07
CA SER A 37 -1.76 -7.82 4.44
C SER A 37 -1.28 -8.98 5.30
N LEU A 38 -1.60 -9.01 6.59
CA LEU A 38 -1.36 -10.19 7.43
C LEU A 38 -2.42 -11.30 7.20
N ALA A 39 -3.52 -10.96 6.53
CA ALA A 39 -4.56 -11.89 6.10
C ALA A 39 -4.46 -12.16 4.58
N GLU A 40 -5.40 -12.95 4.05
CA GLU A 40 -5.49 -13.23 2.62
C GLU A 40 -5.63 -11.94 1.80
N ALA A 41 -4.72 -11.73 0.86
CA ALA A 41 -4.63 -10.51 0.06
C ALA A 41 -4.12 -10.81 -1.36
N PRO A 42 -4.43 -9.96 -2.36
CA PRO A 42 -4.11 -10.24 -3.77
C PRO A 42 -2.63 -10.42 -4.09
N LEU A 43 -1.73 -9.73 -3.37
CA LEU A 43 -0.27 -9.88 -3.57
C LEU A 43 0.37 -10.88 -2.61
N GLY A 44 -0.40 -11.42 -1.66
CA GLY A 44 0.07 -12.34 -0.63
C GLY A 44 0.12 -11.73 0.77
N THR A 45 0.52 -12.57 1.72
CA THR A 45 0.71 -12.19 3.12
C THR A 45 2.09 -11.59 3.35
N ASP A 46 2.23 -10.62 4.26
CA ASP A 46 3.51 -10.06 4.68
C ASP A 46 4.42 -9.57 3.54
N ALA A 47 4.36 -8.26 3.24
CA ALA A 47 5.18 -7.66 2.20
C ALA A 47 6.70 -7.88 2.41
N LEU A 48 7.18 -8.07 3.64
CA LEU A 48 8.62 -8.22 3.93
C LEU A 48 9.14 -9.62 3.59
N ALA A 49 8.27 -10.63 3.55
CA ALA A 49 8.64 -12.00 3.21
C ALA A 49 8.78 -12.24 1.69
N HIS A 50 8.36 -11.30 0.84
CA HIS A 50 8.27 -11.48 -0.60
C HIS A 50 9.06 -10.43 -1.40
N SER A 51 9.61 -10.86 -2.52
CA SER A 51 10.11 -9.92 -3.54
C SER A 51 8.93 -9.15 -4.13
N TRP A 52 9.03 -7.82 -4.14
CA TRP A 52 7.94 -7.00 -4.67
C TRP A 52 7.94 -7.00 -6.21
N PRO A 53 6.76 -6.95 -6.85
CA PRO A 53 6.66 -6.78 -8.30
C PRO A 53 7.46 -5.55 -8.75
N ARG A 54 8.24 -5.72 -9.81
CA ARG A 54 8.97 -4.61 -10.44
C ARG A 54 8.01 -3.79 -11.30
N GLY A 55 8.27 -2.49 -11.40
CA GLY A 55 7.47 -1.57 -12.23
C GLY A 55 6.19 -1.05 -11.58
N LEU A 56 5.82 -1.52 -10.39
CA LEU A 56 4.69 -0.97 -9.64
C LEU A 56 5.12 0.17 -8.72
N ARG A 57 4.38 1.28 -8.76
CA ARG A 57 4.46 2.32 -7.72
C ARG A 57 3.83 1.80 -6.44
N LYS A 58 4.50 1.96 -5.31
CA LYS A 58 4.10 1.36 -4.03
C LYS A 58 3.82 2.45 -3.03
N HIS A 59 2.80 2.24 -2.21
CA HIS A 59 2.54 3.04 -1.03
C HIS A 59 2.90 2.25 0.21
N ASP A 60 3.60 2.92 1.12
CA ASP A 60 4.03 2.37 2.39
C ASP A 60 3.75 3.39 3.50
N PHE A 61 3.20 2.88 4.60
CA PHE A 61 3.07 3.56 5.88
C PHE A 61 3.02 2.47 6.95
N PRO A 62 4.20 1.99 7.40
CA PRO A 62 4.26 0.86 8.32
C PRO A 62 3.68 1.25 9.69
N PRO A 63 3.16 0.29 10.47
CA PRO A 63 2.66 0.52 11.82
C PRO A 63 3.73 1.04 12.80
#